data_AF-A0A965TZD2-F1
#
_entry.id   AF-A0A965TZD2-F1
#
_cell.length_a   1.000
_cell.length_b   1.000
_cell.length_c   1.000
_cell.angle_alpha   90.00
_cell.angle_beta   90.00
_cell.angle_gamma   90.00
#
_symmetry.space_group_name_H-M   'P 1'
#
loop_
_entity.id
_entity.type
_entity.pdbx_description
1 polymer ?
#
loop_
_entity_poly.entity_id
_entity_poly.type
_entity_poly.pdbx_seq_one_letter_code
_entity_poly.pdbx_strand_id
1 'polypeptide(L)' 'MSGKLYIVSTPIGNLGDFSPRARETLEFVDFIAAEDTRVGAKLLARFEIKKPQISYYEHNRREKGEYIAQRIEAG' A
#
# COMPACT_ATOMS: atom_id res chain seq x y z
N MET A 1 -5.26 10.71 17.50
CA MET A 1 -6.22 10.72 16.37
C MET A 1 -5.99 9.44 15.61
N SER A 2 -7.03 8.79 15.07
CA SER A 2 -6.84 7.63 14.21
C SER A 2 -6.07 8.02 12.94
N GLY A 3 -5.27 7.09 12.43
CA GLY A 3 -4.61 7.17 11.14
C GLY A 3 -5.58 7.24 9.97
N LYS A 4 -5.05 7.41 8.76
CA LYS A 4 -5.83 7.53 7.53
C LYS A 4 -5.56 6.36 6.61
N LEU A 5 -6.62 5.80 6.03
CA LEU A 5 -6.52 4.81 4.95
C LEU A 5 -6.61 5.52 3.60
N TYR A 6 -5.60 5.31 2.76
CA TYR A 6 -5.60 5.78 1.38
C TYR A 6 -5.75 4.59 0.44
N ILE A 7 -6.72 4.67 -0.47
CA ILE A 7 -6.87 3.70 -1.56
C ILE A 7 -6.15 4.26 -2.78
N VAL A 8 -5.12 3.57 -3.23
CA VAL A 8 -4.27 4.00 -4.34
C VAL A 8 -4.32 2.96 -5.45
N SER A 9 -4.75 3.37 -6.65
CA SER A 9 -4.74 2.51 -7.83
C SER A 9 -3.33 2.38 -8.41
N THR A 10 -2.95 1.17 -8.81
CA THR A 10 -1.69 0.90 -9.53
C THR A 10 -1.92 0.90 -11.04
N PRO A 11 -0.92 1.26 -11.86
CA PRO A 11 -1.04 1.16 -13.31
C PRO A 11 -1.21 -0.30 -13.74
N ILE A 12 -1.99 -0.54 -14.80
CA ILE A 12 -2.27 -1.89 -15.33
C ILE A 12 -1.27 -2.34 -16.42
N GLY A 13 -0.16 -1.61 -16.58
CA GLY A 13 0.91 -1.97 -17.51
C GLY A 13 1.84 -0.81 -17.85
N ASN A 14 1.30 0.40 -18.03
CA ASN A 14 2.09 1.58 -18.35
C ASN A 14 2.39 2.40 -17.09
N LEU A 15 3.67 2.50 -16.72
CA LEU A 15 4.10 3.28 -15.55
C LEU A 15 3.81 4.78 -15.67
N GLY A 16 3.66 5.30 -16.89
CA GLY A 16 3.28 6.70 -17.14
C GLY A 16 1.87 7.05 -16.63
N ASP A 17 1.02 6.05 -16.42
CA ASP A 17 -0.35 6.25 -15.90
C ASP A 17 -0.38 6.44 -14.38
N PHE A 18 0.76 6.25 -13.70
CA PHE A 18 0.82 6.39 -12.24
C PHE A 18 0.84 7.86 -11.85
N SER A 19 -0.22 8.32 -11.18
CA SER A 19 -0.37 9.74 -10.87
C SER A 19 0.68 10.25 -9.87
N PRO A 20 1.10 11.53 -9.97
CA PRO A 20 2.01 12.13 -8.98
C PRO A 20 1.49 12.03 -7.54
N ARG A 21 0.17 12.19 -7.32
CA ARG A 21 -0.45 12.08 -6.00
C ARG A 21 -0.40 10.64 -5.45
N ALA A 22 -0.57 9.63 -6.30
CA ALA A 22 -0.45 8.24 -5.90
C ALA A 22 0.98 7.94 -5.41
N ARG A 23 1.98 8.39 -6.15
CA ARG A 23 3.39 8.30 -5.75
C ARG A 23 3.66 8.99 -4.41
N GLU A 24 3.27 10.27 -4.29
CA GLU A 24 3.44 11.06 -3.06
C GLU A 24 2.78 10.38 -1.85
N THR A 25 1.58 9.81 -2.04
CA THR A 25 0.87 9.07 -1.00
C THR A 25 1.68 7.85 -0.54
N LEU A 26 2.22 7.05 -1.47
CA LEU A 26 3.04 5.88 -1.13
C LEU A 26 4.39 6.25 -0.49
N GLU A 27 4.94 7.43 -0.80
CA GLU A 27 6.14 7.97 -0.14
C GLU A 27 5.85 8.45 1.29
N PHE A 28 4.65 8.96 1.55
CA PHE A 28 4.28 9.53 2.85
C PHE A 28 3.85 8.48 3.89
N VAL A 29 3.04 7.49 3.50
CA VAL A 29 2.44 6.53 4.46
C VAL A 29 3.48 5.69 5.21
N ASP A 30 3.12 5.22 6.41
CA ASP A 30 4.00 4.41 7.26
C ASP A 30 4.17 2.97 6.74
N PHE A 31 3.17 2.44 6.05
CA PHE A 31 3.17 1.10 5.46
C PHE A 31 2.20 1.00 4.29
N ILE A 32 2.34 -0.06 3.51
CA ILE A 32 1.49 -0.33 2.35
C ILE A 32 0.89 -1.73 2.49
N ALA A 33 -0.44 -1.83 2.42
CA ALA A 33 -1.11 -3.11 2.24
C ALA A 33 -1.30 -3.38 0.75
N ALA A 34 -0.90 -4.55 0.27
CA ALA A 34 -1.02 -4.94 -1.13
C ALA A 34 -1.44 -6.41 -1.26
N GLU A 35 -2.19 -6.74 -2.31
CA GLU A 35 -2.60 -8.12 -2.58
C GLU A 35 -1.40 -9.02 -2.88
N ASP A 36 -0.57 -8.60 -3.84
CA ASP A 36 0.73 -9.23 -4.12
C ASP A 36 1.87 -8.24 -3.84
N THR A 37 2.53 -8.42 -2.70
CA THR A 37 3.66 -7.58 -2.26
C THR A 37 4.90 -7.73 -3.17
N ARG A 38 4.99 -8.78 -3.98
CA ARG A 38 6.08 -8.95 -4.97
C ARG A 38 5.88 -8.03 -6.16
N VAL A 39 4.63 -7.87 -6.61
CA VAL A 39 4.27 -6.89 -7.65
C VAL A 39 4.39 -5.48 -7.11
N GLY A 40 3.87 -5.23 -5.90
CA GLY A 40 4.02 -3.97 -5.18
C GLY A 40 5.50 -3.56 -5.04
N ALA A 41 6.37 -4.48 -4.61
CA ALA A 41 7.80 -4.22 -4.47
C ALA A 41 8.46 -3.78 -5.80
N LYS A 42 8.08 -4.37 -6.93
CA LYS A 42 8.58 -3.97 -8.25
C LYS A 42 8.15 -2.54 -8.59
N LEU A 43 6.89 -2.20 -8.37
CA LEU A 43 6.37 -0.84 -8.60
C LEU A 43 7.11 0.17 -7.73
N LEU A 44 7.21 -0.09 -6.42
CA LEU A 44 7.88 0.79 -5.47
C LEU A 44 9.36 0.99 -5.81
N ALA A 45 10.05 -0.08 -6.24
CA ALA A 45 11.44 0.01 -6.66
C ALA A 45 11.65 0.94 -7.87
N ARG A 46 10.69 1.02 -8.81
CA ARG A 46 10.76 1.95 -9.96
C ARG A 46 10.69 3.43 -9.55
N PHE A 47 10.11 3.71 -8.38
CA PHE A 47 10.00 5.05 -7.81
C PHE A 47 10.93 5.26 -6.61
N GLU A 48 11.83 4.31 -6.34
CA GLU A 48 12.77 4.32 -5.21
C GLU A 48 12.09 4.42 -3.83
N ILE A 49 10.84 3.97 -3.73
CA ILE A 49 10.05 4.01 -2.50
C ILE A 49 10.40 2.80 -1.65
N LYS A 50 10.84 3.05 -0.40
CA LYS A 50 11.14 2.02 0.59
C LYS A 50 10.15 2.12 1.75
N LYS A 51 9.14 1.24 1.74
CA LYS A 51 8.12 1.15 2.80
C LYS A 51 7.85 -0.30 3.18
N PRO A 52 7.55 -0.59 4.46
CA PRO A 52 7.12 -1.92 4.85
C PRO A 52 5.80 -2.27 4.17
N GLN A 53 5.71 -3.52 3.70
CA GLN A 53 4.52 -4.03 3.04
C GLN A 53 3.84 -5.12 3.86
N ILE A 54 2.51 -5.13 3.84
CA ILE A 54 1.67 -6.20 4.41
C ILE A 54 0.91 -6.84 3.25
N SER A 55 0.96 -8.17 3.14
CA SER A 55 0.11 -8.88 2.18
C SER A 55 -1.32 -8.94 2.68
N TYR A 56 -2.28 -8.55 1.85
CA TYR A 56 -3.71 -8.57 2.15
C TYR A 56 -4.49 -9.10 0.95
N TYR A 57 -4.95 -10.34 1.04
CA TYR A 57 -5.63 -11.08 -0.03
C TYR A 57 -6.69 -12.02 0.57
N GLU A 58 -7.47 -12.68 -0.28
CA GLU A 58 -8.68 -13.41 0.12
C GLU A 58 -8.47 -14.38 1.30
N HIS A 59 -7.44 -15.22 1.27
CA HIS A 59 -7.22 -16.24 2.31
C HIS A 59 -6.77 -15.67 3.66
N ASN A 60 -6.16 -14.49 3.71
CA ASN A 60 -5.69 -13.88 4.95
C ASN A 60 -6.50 -12.64 5.36
N ARG A 61 -7.57 -12.33 4.61
CA ARG A 61 -8.38 -11.11 4.72
C ARG A 61 -8.85 -10.82 6.14
N ARG A 62 -9.30 -11.84 6.88
CA ARG A 62 -9.82 -11.64 8.25
C ARG A 62 -8.70 -11.25 9.22
N GLU A 63 -7.67 -12.09 9.32
CA GLU A 63 -6.54 -11.85 10.22
C GLU A 63 -5.81 -10.54 9.88
N LYS A 64 -5.45 -10.34 8.61
CA LYS A 64 -4.72 -9.13 8.19
C LYS A 64 -5.60 -7.88 8.18
N GLY A 65 -6.89 -8.02 7.92
CA GLY A 65 -7.84 -6.91 8.00
C GLY A 65 -7.93 -6.36 9.43
N GLU A 66 -8.08 -7.24 10.42
CA GLU A 66 -8.10 -6.86 11.83
C GLU A 66 -6.78 -6.21 12.26
N TYR A 67 -5.64 -6.78 11.87
CA TYR A 67 -4.31 -6.20 12.13
C TYR A 67 -4.15 -4.79 11.53
N ILE A 68 -4.55 -4.59 10.27
CA ILE A 68 -4.47 -3.29 9.60
C ILE A 68 -5.41 -2.28 10.27
N ALA A 69 -6.63 -2.68 10.62
CA ALA A 69 -7.61 -1.80 11.28
C ALA A 69 -7.09 -1.32 12.65
N GLN A 70 -6.55 -2.23 13.48
CA GLN A 70 -5.95 -1.88 14.77
C GLN A 70 -4.80 -0.88 14.62
N ARG A 71 -3.96 -1.08 13.59
CA ARG A 71 -2.90 -0.14 13.27
C ARG A 71 -3.42 1.25 12.91
N ILE A 72 -4.48 1.34 12.11
CA ILE A 72 -5.09 2.62 11.75
C ILE A 72 -5.70 3.29 12.99
N GLU A 73 -6.38 2.55 13.87
CA GLU A 73 -6.96 3.11 15.09
C GLU A 73 -5.91 3.66 16.06
N ALA A 74 -4.73 3.03 16.11
CA ALA A 74 -3.60 3.46 16.94
C ALA A 74 -2.93 4.77 16.49
N GLY A 75 -3.15 5.18 15.22
CA GLY A 75 -2.51 6.36 14.61
C GLY A 75 -1.17 6.04 13.96
#